data_AF-A0AAU7AWW7-F1
#
_entry.id   AF-A0AAU7AWW7-F1
#
_cell.length_a   1.000
_cell.length_b   1.000
_cell.length_c   1.000
_cell.angle_alpha   90.00
_cell.angle_beta   90.00
_cell.angle_gamma   90.00
#
_symmetry.space_group_name_H-M   'P 1'
#
loop_
_entity.id
_entity.type
_entity.pdbx_description
1 polymer ?
#
loop_
_entity_poly.entity_id
_entity_poly.type
_entity_poly.pdbx_seq_one_letter_code
_entity_poly.pdbx_strand_id
1 'polypeptide(L)'
;MTGIVQTSPPPPSVEGLAHVGTVSFLAGRVTPVGAFWVSLAGGVALARIGARTGARGGYGASLAVMTETVAVMGPARISGPVTQALSAPLLGAMYAGGRGRNALIAACLAVRLAHYALLTTFFLAVVVGGIDAYVDSYDRIVELTGGLLPTGTAAALGLSALSQVASAVVFSVIQVAVYRRALTQEDGTPRAVAARGELPAQRSGRWVVVLAWSVVAAWILMLATTAWPVLAAVAAAVAVGTVAAGRSGRRAMQLGAALGSALALGAIVPGLLGAVDLDDATRRAVRAFLLVASASLVQAVVGADGVRRLAAGGLRALRRVPAVREAAALAPILRADRRVVPASLQLVASAREASPSPRALSAAVVAWVDDESRRGPGSETRDVGA
;
A
#
# COMPACT_ATOMS: atom_id res chain seq x y z
N MET A 1 -22.50 -11.00 48.66
CA MET A 1 -21.70 -10.09 47.82
C MET A 1 -20.88 -10.93 46.85
N THR A 2 -21.48 -11.31 45.72
CA THR A 2 -20.79 -11.98 44.62
C THR A 2 -20.07 -10.92 43.82
N GLY A 3 -18.76 -10.78 44.05
CA GLY A 3 -17.91 -9.89 43.26
C GLY A 3 -17.93 -10.33 41.80
N ILE A 4 -18.45 -9.46 40.94
CA ILE A 4 -18.28 -9.61 39.49
C ILE A 4 -16.78 -9.48 39.26
N VAL A 5 -16.09 -10.60 39.06
CA VAL A 5 -14.73 -10.61 38.53
C VAL A 5 -14.84 -9.96 37.16
N GLN A 6 -14.41 -8.70 37.06
CA GLN A 6 -14.16 -8.04 35.78
C GLN A 6 -13.03 -8.82 35.09
N THR A 7 -13.38 -9.85 34.35
CA THR A 7 -12.45 -10.49 33.42
C THR A 7 -12.19 -9.47 32.33
N SER A 8 -10.98 -8.91 32.30
CA SER A 8 -10.52 -8.08 31.20
C SER A 8 -10.83 -8.79 29.87
N PRO A 9 -11.36 -8.08 28.86
CA PRO A 9 -11.71 -8.69 27.58
C PRO A 9 -10.48 -9.39 26.97
N PRO A 10 -10.66 -10.52 26.27
CA PRO A 10 -9.54 -11.24 25.69
C PRO A 10 -8.79 -10.35 24.69
N PRO A 11 -7.45 -10.50 24.58
CA PRO A 11 -6.66 -9.74 23.62
C PRO A 11 -7.13 -10.05 22.19
N PRO A 12 -7.07 -9.09 21.26
CA PRO A 12 -7.56 -9.26 19.90
C PRO A 12 -6.84 -10.40 19.18
N SER A 13 -7.50 -11.14 18.29
CA SER A 13 -6.89 -12.28 17.59
C SER A 13 -5.97 -11.83 16.45
N VAL A 14 -5.14 -12.73 15.88
CA VAL A 14 -4.31 -12.40 14.71
C VAL A 14 -5.18 -12.08 13.50
N GLU A 15 -6.30 -12.80 13.34
CA GLU A 15 -7.28 -12.55 12.29
C GLU A 15 -7.93 -11.17 12.44
N GLY A 16 -8.31 -10.79 13.67
CA GLY A 16 -8.85 -9.46 13.97
C GLY A 16 -7.87 -8.34 13.66
N LEU A 17 -6.58 -8.53 13.99
CA LEU A 17 -5.53 -7.57 13.65
C LEU A 17 -5.25 -7.52 12.13
N ALA A 18 -5.26 -8.66 11.44
CA ALA A 18 -5.10 -8.70 9.99
C ALA A 18 -6.30 -8.05 9.26
N HIS A 19 -7.50 -8.19 9.80
CA HIS A 19 -8.69 -7.46 9.35
C HIS A 19 -8.48 -5.94 9.46
N VAL A 20 -8.07 -5.45 10.63
CA VAL A 20 -7.71 -4.04 10.83
C VAL A 20 -6.66 -3.56 9.82
N GLY A 21 -5.64 -4.39 9.55
CA GLY A 21 -4.65 -4.12 8.50
C GLY A 21 -5.30 -3.90 7.13
N THR A 22 -6.21 -4.79 6.74
CA THR A 22 -6.96 -4.72 5.47
C THR A 22 -7.79 -3.44 5.41
N VAL A 23 -8.58 -3.16 6.44
CA VAL A 23 -9.43 -1.96 6.54
C VAL A 23 -8.61 -0.69 6.43
N SER A 24 -7.55 -0.58 7.24
CA SER A 24 -6.71 0.62 7.31
C SER A 24 -5.95 0.86 6.01
N PHE A 25 -5.41 -0.18 5.39
CA PHE A 25 -4.70 -0.03 4.13
C PHE A 25 -5.64 0.19 2.95
N LEU A 26 -6.90 -0.28 3.01
CA LEU A 26 -7.92 0.10 2.05
C LEU A 26 -8.29 1.57 2.21
N ALA A 27 -8.54 2.02 3.44
CA ALA A 27 -8.82 3.41 3.79
C ALA A 27 -7.67 4.34 3.33
N GLY A 28 -6.44 4.01 3.69
CA GLY A 28 -5.24 4.77 3.33
C GLY A 28 -5.03 4.85 1.82
N ARG A 29 -5.54 3.90 1.04
CA ARG A 29 -5.59 4.02 -0.41
C ARG A 29 -6.62 5.04 -0.84
N VAL A 30 -7.86 5.06 -0.36
CA VAL A 30 -8.84 6.07 -0.83
C VAL A 30 -8.56 7.50 -0.36
N THR A 31 -7.74 7.69 0.67
CA THR A 31 -7.46 9.01 1.25
C THR A 31 -6.22 9.70 0.63
N PRO A 32 -6.34 10.81 -0.12
CA PRO A 32 -5.19 11.50 -0.71
C PRO A 32 -4.33 12.24 0.33
N VAL A 33 -4.98 12.86 1.32
CA VAL A 33 -4.35 13.66 2.39
C VAL A 33 -4.54 12.98 3.73
N GLY A 34 -3.45 12.67 4.44
CA GLY A 34 -3.52 11.95 5.71
C GLY A 34 -3.44 10.42 5.59
N ALA A 35 -3.12 9.89 4.40
CA ALA A 35 -2.91 8.46 4.15
C ALA A 35 -1.94 7.82 5.16
N PHE A 36 -0.92 8.55 5.60
CA PHE A 36 0.02 8.11 6.64
C PHE A 36 -0.69 7.78 7.96
N TRP A 37 -1.53 8.69 8.47
CA TRP A 37 -2.26 8.54 9.73
C TRP A 37 -3.29 7.42 9.66
N VAL A 38 -4.04 7.35 8.56
CA VAL A 38 -5.01 6.28 8.35
C VAL A 38 -4.32 4.93 8.26
N SER A 39 -3.19 4.84 7.54
CA SER A 39 -2.42 3.60 7.42
C SER A 39 -1.81 3.17 8.75
N LEU A 40 -1.45 4.12 9.64
CA LEU A 40 -0.82 3.82 10.94
C LEU A 40 -1.63 2.82 11.76
N ALA A 41 -2.96 2.80 11.64
CA ALA A 41 -3.81 1.80 12.27
C ALA A 41 -3.45 0.37 11.84
N GLY A 42 -3.34 0.12 10.54
CA GLY A 42 -2.93 -1.16 9.98
C GLY A 42 -1.48 -1.48 10.31
N GLY A 43 -0.62 -0.46 10.33
CA GLY A 43 0.75 -0.57 10.82
C GLY A 43 0.83 -1.03 12.28
N VAL A 44 0.03 -0.44 13.19
CA VAL A 44 -0.06 -0.89 14.59
C VAL A 44 -0.49 -2.35 14.64
N ALA A 45 -1.55 -2.72 13.91
CA ALA A 45 -2.02 -4.10 13.90
C ALA A 45 -0.95 -5.10 13.41
N LEU A 46 -0.23 -4.78 12.33
CA LEU A 46 0.87 -5.61 11.83
C LEU A 46 2.08 -5.66 12.78
N ALA A 47 2.37 -4.57 13.48
CA ALA A 47 3.41 -4.56 14.51
C ALA A 47 3.04 -5.47 15.69
N ARG A 48 1.78 -5.47 16.12
CA ARG A 48 1.28 -6.38 17.16
C ARG A 48 1.36 -7.85 16.73
N ILE A 49 0.97 -8.15 15.49
CA ILE A 49 1.16 -9.50 14.92
C ILE A 49 2.65 -9.88 14.91
N GLY A 50 3.52 -8.97 14.46
CA GLY A 50 4.97 -9.19 14.44
C GLY A 50 5.58 -9.41 15.83
N ALA A 51 5.08 -8.71 16.86
CA ALA A 51 5.50 -8.90 18.24
C ALA A 51 5.08 -10.28 18.78
N ARG A 52 3.88 -10.76 18.43
CA ARG A 52 3.33 -12.03 18.92
C ARG A 52 3.82 -13.28 18.18
N THR A 53 4.09 -13.14 16.87
CA THR A 53 4.37 -14.27 15.97
C THR A 53 5.76 -14.20 15.32
N GLY A 54 6.55 -13.18 15.67
CA GLY A 54 7.82 -12.86 15.04
C GLY A 54 7.66 -12.23 13.66
N ALA A 55 8.80 -11.82 13.09
CA ALA A 55 8.82 -11.13 11.80
C ALA A 55 8.21 -11.97 10.67
N ARG A 56 8.43 -13.29 10.69
CA ARG A 56 7.87 -14.22 9.70
C ARG A 56 6.34 -14.19 9.67
N GLY A 57 5.68 -14.35 10.82
CA GLY A 57 4.22 -14.32 10.91
C GLY A 57 3.65 -12.95 10.56
N GLY A 58 4.29 -11.87 11.05
CA GLY A 58 3.91 -10.50 10.71
C GLY A 58 4.03 -10.19 9.21
N TYR A 59 5.09 -10.65 8.53
CA TYR A 59 5.21 -10.48 7.08
C TYR A 59 4.20 -11.32 6.30
N GLY A 60 3.84 -12.50 6.82
CA GLY A 60 2.73 -13.28 6.29
C GLY A 60 1.40 -12.55 6.34
N ALA A 61 1.06 -11.99 7.50
CA ALA A 61 -0.13 -11.16 7.66
C ALA A 61 -0.09 -9.92 6.74
N SER A 62 1.06 -9.25 6.66
CA SER A 62 1.27 -8.10 5.77
C SER A 62 1.02 -8.45 4.30
N LEU A 63 1.54 -9.59 3.82
CA LEU A 63 1.29 -10.09 2.46
C LEU A 63 -0.19 -10.42 2.22
N ALA A 64 -0.87 -11.04 3.19
CA ALA A 64 -2.30 -11.35 3.08
C ALA A 64 -3.15 -10.06 3.00
N VAL A 65 -2.88 -9.10 3.89
CA VAL A 65 -3.51 -7.77 3.93
C VAL A 65 -3.29 -7.00 2.62
N MET A 66 -2.06 -6.96 2.13
CA MET A 66 -1.72 -6.27 0.88
C MET A 66 -2.39 -6.92 -0.33
N THR A 67 -2.44 -8.25 -0.35
CA THR A 67 -3.13 -9.01 -1.40
C THR A 67 -4.62 -8.70 -1.41
N GLU A 68 -5.27 -8.74 -0.25
CA GLU A 68 -6.71 -8.52 -0.14
C GLU A 68 -7.08 -7.09 -0.52
N THR A 69 -6.30 -6.11 -0.06
CA THR A 69 -6.54 -4.71 -0.43
C THR A 69 -6.34 -4.41 -1.92
N VAL A 70 -5.36 -5.06 -2.57
CA VAL A 70 -5.19 -5.00 -4.03
C VAL A 70 -6.34 -5.72 -4.74
N ALA A 71 -6.83 -6.83 -4.21
CA ALA A 71 -7.99 -7.51 -4.77
C ALA A 71 -9.28 -6.69 -4.66
N VAL A 72 -9.44 -5.87 -3.63
CA VAL A 72 -10.64 -5.03 -3.48
C VAL A 72 -10.56 -3.76 -4.34
N MET A 73 -9.45 -3.02 -4.28
CA MET A 73 -9.35 -1.69 -4.92
C MET A 73 -8.58 -1.69 -6.25
N GLY A 74 -7.84 -2.75 -6.55
CA GLY A 74 -6.85 -2.77 -7.63
C GLY A 74 -5.50 -2.19 -7.19
N PRO A 75 -4.51 -2.22 -8.09
CA PRO A 75 -3.10 -1.91 -7.77
C PRO A 75 -2.80 -0.41 -7.65
N ALA A 76 -3.74 0.48 -7.93
CA ALA A 76 -3.43 1.84 -8.34
C ALA A 76 -2.93 2.80 -7.22
N ARG A 77 -2.85 2.38 -5.95
CA ARG A 77 -2.38 3.23 -4.82
C ARG A 77 -1.44 2.48 -3.88
N ILE A 78 -0.17 2.41 -4.24
CA ILE A 78 0.81 1.57 -3.53
C ILE A 78 1.55 2.33 -2.40
N SER A 79 1.70 3.65 -2.46
CA SER A 79 2.76 4.34 -1.70
C SER A 79 2.55 4.40 -0.17
N GLY A 80 1.36 4.78 0.32
CA GLY A 80 1.11 4.98 1.75
C GLY A 80 1.23 3.69 2.58
N PRO A 81 0.42 2.66 2.28
CA PRO A 81 0.43 1.39 3.00
C PRO A 81 1.73 0.60 2.93
N VAL A 82 2.46 0.65 1.81
CA VAL A 82 3.64 -0.22 1.59
C VAL A 82 4.74 0.02 2.61
N THR A 83 5.07 1.28 2.91
CA THR A 83 6.14 1.55 3.89
C THR A 83 5.83 0.91 5.25
N GLN A 84 4.56 0.94 5.66
CA GLN A 84 4.13 0.35 6.93
C GLN A 84 4.02 -1.17 6.85
N ALA A 85 3.51 -1.70 5.74
CA ALA A 85 3.48 -3.14 5.46
C ALA A 85 4.88 -3.77 5.53
N LEU A 86 5.91 -3.04 5.12
CA LEU A 86 7.30 -3.47 5.15
C LEU A 86 7.97 -3.31 6.51
N SER A 87 7.71 -2.21 7.22
CA SER A 87 8.42 -1.89 8.47
C SER A 87 7.73 -2.43 9.72
N ALA A 88 6.39 -2.40 9.80
CA ALA A 88 5.66 -2.72 11.02
C ALA A 88 5.90 -4.14 11.56
N PRO A 89 5.86 -5.22 10.74
CA PRO A 89 6.16 -6.57 11.22
C PRO A 89 7.54 -6.69 11.87
N LEU A 90 8.55 -6.09 11.24
CA LEU A 90 9.93 -6.08 11.73
C LEU A 90 10.04 -5.32 13.05
N LEU A 91 9.45 -4.12 13.13
CA LEU A 91 9.50 -3.29 14.34
C LEU A 91 8.80 -3.97 15.52
N GLY A 92 7.68 -4.63 15.28
CA GLY A 92 7.00 -5.45 16.28
C GLY A 92 7.88 -6.58 16.82
N ALA A 93 8.49 -7.35 15.92
CA ALA A 93 9.38 -8.44 16.30
C ALA A 93 10.64 -7.95 17.04
N MET A 94 11.23 -6.85 16.60
CA MET A 94 12.38 -6.22 17.27
C MET A 94 12.02 -5.71 18.67
N TYR A 95 10.83 -5.12 18.83
CA TYR A 95 10.35 -4.67 20.14
C TYR A 95 10.15 -5.84 21.10
N ALA A 96 9.51 -6.93 20.65
CA ALA A 96 9.36 -8.15 21.44
C ALA A 96 10.72 -8.80 21.79
N GLY A 97 11.72 -8.67 20.91
CA GLY A 97 13.10 -9.06 21.17
C GLY A 97 13.89 -8.08 22.06
N GLY A 98 13.24 -7.12 22.73
CA GLY A 98 13.86 -6.20 23.67
C GLY A 98 14.70 -5.08 23.05
N ARG A 99 14.60 -4.83 21.74
CA ARG A 99 15.40 -3.78 21.09
C ARG A 99 14.92 -2.38 21.50
N GLY A 100 15.88 -1.53 21.84
CA GLY A 100 15.64 -0.15 22.26
C GLY A 100 15.09 0.76 21.14
N ARG A 101 14.59 1.93 21.54
CA ARG A 101 13.98 2.93 20.64
C ARG A 101 14.84 3.27 19.43
N ASN A 102 16.13 3.46 19.63
CA ASN A 102 17.03 3.90 18.56
C ASN A 102 17.21 2.83 17.47
N ALA A 103 17.26 1.54 17.86
CA ALA A 103 17.32 0.44 16.90
C ALA A 103 16.04 0.34 16.06
N LEU A 104 14.88 0.58 16.68
CA LEU A 104 13.59 0.63 15.97
C LEU A 104 13.54 1.81 14.99
N ILE A 105 13.99 3.00 15.41
CA ILE A 105 14.07 4.18 14.52
C ILE A 105 15.01 3.91 13.35
N ALA A 106 16.20 3.34 13.61
CA ALA A 106 17.16 3.02 12.56
C ALA A 106 16.61 2.00 11.54
N ALA A 107 15.96 0.93 12.00
CA ALA A 107 15.34 -0.05 11.12
C ALA A 107 14.18 0.56 10.29
N CYS A 108 13.32 1.35 10.93
CA CYS A 108 12.23 2.06 10.25
C CYS A 108 12.77 3.03 9.19
N LEU A 109 13.80 3.80 9.55
CA LEU A 109 14.46 4.76 8.67
C LEU A 109 15.10 4.05 7.47
N ALA A 110 15.81 2.94 7.70
CA ALA A 110 16.43 2.16 6.63
C ALA A 110 15.39 1.64 5.61
N VAL A 111 14.29 1.05 6.09
CA VAL A 111 13.20 0.57 5.21
C VAL A 111 12.59 1.73 4.43
N ARG A 112 12.37 2.87 5.09
CA ARG A 112 11.76 4.04 4.45
C ARG A 112 12.67 4.69 3.42
N LEU A 113 13.96 4.85 3.72
CA LEU A 113 14.95 5.37 2.78
C LEU A 113 15.11 4.43 1.57
N ALA A 114 15.13 3.11 1.78
CA ALA A 114 15.16 2.15 0.68
C ALA A 114 13.92 2.26 -0.21
N HIS A 115 12.74 2.41 0.38
CA HIS A 115 11.50 2.60 -0.38
C HIS A 115 11.47 3.95 -1.12
N TYR A 116 11.93 5.03 -0.48
CA TYR A 116 12.06 6.36 -1.08
C TYR A 116 13.04 6.35 -2.25
N ALA A 117 14.22 5.76 -2.07
CA ALA A 117 15.19 5.57 -3.15
C ALA A 117 14.57 4.81 -4.33
N LEU A 118 13.87 3.70 -4.08
CA LEU A 118 13.17 2.94 -5.13
C LEU A 118 12.13 3.80 -5.88
N LEU A 119 11.31 4.57 -5.15
CA LEU A 119 10.31 5.45 -5.75
C LEU A 119 10.95 6.59 -6.55
N THR A 120 12.03 7.19 -6.05
CA THR A 120 12.80 8.20 -6.78
C THR A 120 13.42 7.62 -8.04
N THR A 121 14.07 6.45 -7.96
CA THR A 121 14.64 5.78 -9.13
C THR A 121 13.55 5.47 -10.17
N PHE A 122 12.41 4.94 -9.73
CA PHE A 122 11.28 4.71 -10.63
C PHE A 122 10.77 6.01 -11.26
N PHE A 123 10.59 7.06 -10.47
CA PHE A 123 10.14 8.36 -10.95
C PHE A 123 11.11 8.96 -11.98
N LEU A 124 12.41 8.98 -11.68
CA LEU A 124 13.43 9.50 -12.58
C LEU A 124 13.51 8.69 -13.87
N ALA A 125 13.58 7.36 -13.78
CA ALA A 125 13.74 6.50 -14.95
C ALA A 125 12.47 6.39 -15.82
N VAL A 126 11.29 6.33 -15.19
CA VAL A 126 10.04 6.00 -15.89
C VAL A 126 9.20 7.24 -16.19
N VAL A 127 9.16 8.21 -15.28
CA VAL A 127 8.29 9.40 -15.41
C VAL A 127 9.08 10.56 -16.01
N VAL A 128 10.22 10.91 -15.42
CA VAL A 128 11.01 12.08 -15.84
C VAL A 128 11.92 11.80 -17.00
N GLY A 129 12.36 10.56 -17.24
CA GLY A 129 13.20 10.20 -18.39
C GLY A 129 14.71 10.36 -18.17
N GLY A 130 15.16 10.49 -16.93
CA GLY A 130 16.59 10.56 -16.59
C GLY A 130 16.90 11.58 -15.50
N ILE A 131 18.17 11.59 -15.08
CA ILE A 131 18.68 12.59 -14.12
C ILE A 131 18.80 13.96 -14.81
N ASP A 132 19.29 14.02 -16.05
CA ASP A 132 19.49 15.28 -16.76
C ASP A 132 18.17 16.03 -16.96
N ALA A 133 17.16 15.34 -17.49
CA ALA A 133 15.80 15.87 -17.62
C ALA A 133 15.20 16.36 -16.29
N TYR A 134 15.56 15.72 -15.18
CA TYR A 134 15.13 16.12 -13.85
C TYR A 134 15.84 17.39 -13.37
N VAL A 135 17.15 17.49 -13.57
CA VAL A 135 17.95 18.67 -13.24
C VAL A 135 17.49 19.87 -14.07
N ASP A 136 17.32 19.70 -15.38
CA ASP A 136 16.84 20.78 -16.25
C ASP A 136 15.45 21.25 -15.84
N SER A 137 14.54 20.32 -15.51
CA SER A 137 13.21 20.67 -15.00
C SER A 137 13.27 21.44 -13.70
N TYR A 138 14.17 21.06 -12.79
CA TYR A 138 14.40 21.76 -11.53
C TYR A 138 14.92 23.18 -11.78
N ASP A 139 15.94 23.35 -12.62
CA ASP A 139 16.54 24.65 -12.92
C ASP A 139 15.51 25.61 -13.57
N ARG A 140 14.65 25.09 -14.46
CA ARG A 140 13.53 25.88 -15.01
C ARG A 140 12.54 26.33 -13.95
N ILE A 141 12.22 25.48 -12.97
CA ILE A 141 11.36 25.87 -11.85
C ILE A 141 12.04 26.95 -11.00
N VAL A 142 13.35 26.81 -10.73
CA VAL A 142 14.12 27.80 -10.00
C VAL A 142 14.12 29.15 -10.71
N GLU A 143 14.35 29.17 -12.03
CA GLU A 143 14.25 30.36 -12.88
C GLU A 143 12.86 31.02 -12.76
N LEU A 144 11.78 30.23 -12.85
CA LEU A 144 10.40 30.72 -12.71
C LEU A 144 10.10 31.31 -11.32
N THR A 145 10.78 30.83 -10.28
CA THR A 145 10.65 31.37 -8.91
C THR A 145 11.56 32.57 -8.62
N GLY A 146 12.25 33.11 -9.63
CA GLY A 146 13.13 34.26 -9.48
C GLY A 146 14.51 33.93 -8.90
N GLY A 147 14.97 32.67 -9.01
CA GLY A 147 16.33 32.29 -8.64
C GLY A 147 16.58 32.18 -7.13
N LEU A 148 15.54 31.93 -6.33
CA LEU A 148 15.64 31.83 -4.86
C LEU A 148 16.44 30.62 -4.36
N LEU A 149 16.64 29.60 -5.20
CA LEU A 149 17.33 28.36 -4.88
C LEU A 149 18.57 28.19 -5.77
N PRO A 150 19.60 27.44 -5.32
CA PRO A 150 20.76 27.13 -6.15
C PRO A 150 20.36 26.24 -7.34
N THR A 151 21.05 26.36 -8.47
CA THR A 151 20.82 25.55 -9.68
C THR A 151 21.83 24.42 -9.85
N GLY A 152 21.56 23.53 -10.80
CA GLY A 152 22.44 22.44 -11.22
C GLY A 152 22.25 21.13 -10.44
N THR A 153 22.98 20.10 -10.88
CA THR A 153 22.80 18.72 -10.43
C THR A 153 22.92 18.55 -8.92
N ALA A 154 23.91 19.20 -8.30
CA ALA A 154 24.14 19.11 -6.87
C ALA A 154 22.96 19.68 -6.06
N ALA A 155 22.37 20.79 -6.51
CA ALA A 155 21.21 21.40 -5.89
C ALA A 155 19.95 20.54 -6.06
N ALA A 156 19.64 20.14 -7.29
CA ALA A 156 18.46 19.34 -7.62
C ALA A 156 18.44 18.01 -6.85
N LEU A 157 19.56 17.27 -6.89
CA LEU A 157 19.67 15.98 -6.19
C LEU A 157 19.83 16.17 -4.68
N GLY A 158 20.61 17.16 -4.25
CA GLY A 158 20.88 17.44 -2.84
C GLY A 158 19.63 17.85 -2.07
N LEU A 159 18.82 18.77 -2.61
CA LEU A 159 17.56 19.19 -1.98
C LEU A 159 16.52 18.07 -1.97
N SER A 160 16.46 17.27 -3.03
CA SER A 160 15.60 16.09 -3.07
C SER A 160 16.01 15.03 -2.07
N ALA A 161 17.30 14.73 -1.96
CA ALA A 161 17.82 13.81 -0.95
C ALA A 161 17.55 14.35 0.46
N LEU A 162 17.80 15.64 0.72
CA LEU A 162 17.56 16.28 2.00
C LEU A 162 16.08 16.23 2.40
N SER A 163 15.18 16.57 1.48
CA SER A 163 13.73 16.51 1.70
C SER A 163 13.27 15.09 2.02
N GLN A 164 13.78 14.09 1.30
CA GLN A 164 13.48 12.68 1.55
C GLN A 164 14.02 12.19 2.89
N VAL A 165 15.26 12.54 3.24
CA VAL A 165 15.86 12.19 4.54
C VAL A 165 15.11 12.85 5.68
N ALA A 166 14.83 14.15 5.59
CA ALA A 166 14.07 14.88 6.61
C ALA A 166 12.69 14.27 6.83
N SER A 167 11.95 14.04 5.74
CA SER A 167 10.65 13.36 5.78
C SER A 167 10.77 11.95 6.38
N ALA A 168 11.80 11.19 5.98
CA ALA A 168 12.00 9.84 6.45
C ALA A 168 12.28 9.78 7.96
N VAL A 169 13.07 10.71 8.48
CA VAL A 169 13.33 10.85 9.92
C VAL A 169 12.03 11.18 10.66
N VAL A 170 11.33 12.24 10.25
CA VAL A 170 10.10 12.70 10.92
C VAL A 170 9.07 11.58 11.03
N PHE A 171 8.75 10.94 9.89
CA PHE A 171 7.73 9.89 9.90
C PHE A 171 8.20 8.62 10.60
N SER A 172 9.50 8.28 10.59
CA SER A 172 10.01 7.11 11.33
C SER A 172 9.95 7.31 12.84
N VAL A 173 10.26 8.53 13.31
CA VAL A 173 10.12 8.89 14.74
C VAL A 173 8.66 8.78 15.17
N ILE A 174 7.74 9.36 14.40
CA ILE A 174 6.30 9.29 14.69
C ILE A 174 5.83 7.83 14.69
N GLN A 175 6.14 7.07 13.65
CA GLN A 175 5.71 5.69 13.50
C GLN A 175 6.20 4.80 14.66
N VAL A 176 7.49 4.90 15.02
CA VAL A 176 8.05 4.13 16.15
C VAL A 176 7.44 4.58 17.48
N ALA A 177 7.20 5.87 17.68
CA ALA A 177 6.55 6.35 18.90
C ALA A 177 5.13 5.76 19.06
N VAL A 178 4.34 5.75 17.98
CA VAL A 178 2.99 5.17 17.98
C VAL A 178 3.04 3.66 18.21
N TYR A 179 3.91 2.93 17.50
CA TYR A 179 3.99 1.48 17.63
C TYR A 179 4.45 1.05 19.02
N ARG A 180 5.47 1.70 19.58
CA ARG A 180 5.93 1.39 20.94
C ARG A 180 4.81 1.62 21.95
N ARG A 181 4.13 2.76 21.88
CA ARG A 181 2.99 3.04 22.77
C ARG A 181 1.92 1.95 22.67
N ALA A 182 1.53 1.58 21.46
CA ALA A 182 0.51 0.56 21.23
C ALA A 182 0.92 -0.85 21.70
N LEU A 183 2.22 -1.18 21.60
CA LEU A 183 2.80 -2.45 22.04
C LEU A 183 3.03 -2.51 23.55
N THR A 184 3.25 -1.37 24.22
CA THR A 184 3.35 -1.32 25.68
C THR A 184 1.99 -1.47 26.37
N GLN A 185 0.91 -1.05 25.71
CA GLN A 185 -0.46 -1.14 26.23
C GLN A 185 -1.08 -2.54 26.08
N GLU A 186 -0.34 -3.49 25.53
CA GLU A 186 -0.86 -4.80 25.17
C GLU A 186 -0.27 -5.89 26.06
N ASP A 187 -1.05 -6.33 27.05
CA ASP A 187 -0.73 -7.52 27.84
C ASP A 187 -1.14 -8.76 27.03
N GLY A 188 -0.17 -9.51 26.50
CA GLY A 188 -0.50 -10.66 25.66
C GLY A 188 0.63 -11.67 25.47
N THR A 189 0.40 -12.88 25.97
CA THR A 189 1.18 -14.09 25.67
C THR A 189 1.19 -14.41 24.17
N PRO A 190 2.30 -14.93 23.60
CA PRO A 190 2.38 -15.35 22.21
C PRO A 190 1.29 -16.38 21.88
N ARG A 191 0.50 -16.13 20.84
CA ARG A 191 -0.50 -17.10 20.35
C ARG A 191 -0.24 -17.38 18.89
N ALA A 192 -0.01 -18.66 18.58
CA ALA A 192 0.15 -19.12 17.21
C ALA A 192 -1.12 -18.86 16.39
N VAL A 193 -0.95 -18.55 15.11
CA VAL A 193 -2.06 -18.53 14.15
C VAL A 193 -2.63 -19.95 14.10
N ALA A 194 -3.86 -20.13 14.56
CA ALA A 194 -4.54 -21.41 14.40
C ALA A 194 -4.81 -21.60 12.90
N ALA A 195 -4.07 -22.51 12.26
CA ALA A 195 -4.31 -22.86 10.88
C ALA A 195 -5.69 -23.53 10.76
N ARG A 196 -6.72 -22.73 10.47
CA ARG A 196 -8.05 -23.22 10.12
C ARG A 196 -8.52 -22.49 8.88
N GLY A 197 -8.44 -23.20 7.76
CA GLY A 197 -8.83 -22.72 6.46
C GLY A 197 -8.16 -23.56 5.40
N GLU A 198 -8.74 -24.71 5.07
CA GLU A 198 -8.39 -25.37 3.82
C GLU A 198 -8.76 -24.41 2.69
N LEU A 199 -7.76 -24.02 1.90
CA LEU A 199 -7.99 -23.34 0.63
C LEU A 199 -8.80 -24.32 -0.23
N PRO A 200 -10.05 -24.03 -0.61
CA PRO A 200 -10.73 -24.85 -1.59
C PRO A 200 -9.84 -24.92 -2.83
N ALA A 201 -9.54 -26.13 -3.29
CA ALA A 201 -8.71 -26.38 -4.45
C ALA A 201 -9.44 -25.92 -5.72
N GLN A 202 -9.48 -24.62 -5.96
CA GLN A 202 -10.10 -24.04 -7.15
C GLN A 202 -9.05 -23.91 -8.24
N ARG A 203 -9.30 -24.61 -9.35
CA ARG A 203 -8.53 -24.51 -10.59
C ARG A 203 -8.63 -23.08 -11.10
N SER A 204 -7.49 -22.40 -11.19
CA SER A 204 -7.40 -21.11 -11.88
C SER A 204 -7.74 -21.33 -13.35
N GLY A 205 -8.74 -20.61 -13.87
CA GLY A 205 -8.97 -20.58 -15.31
C GLY A 205 -7.69 -20.14 -16.01
N ARG A 206 -7.15 -20.96 -16.91
CA ARG A 206 -5.86 -20.71 -17.61
C ARG A 206 -5.81 -19.30 -18.22
N TRP A 207 -6.96 -18.78 -18.67
CA TRP A 207 -7.10 -17.45 -19.23
C TRP A 207 -6.72 -16.30 -18.27
N VAL A 208 -7.00 -16.41 -16.97
CA VAL A 208 -6.66 -15.36 -15.97
C VAL A 208 -5.15 -15.24 -15.82
N VAL A 209 -4.47 -16.38 -15.79
CA VAL A 209 -3.01 -16.45 -15.71
C VAL A 209 -2.37 -15.90 -16.98
N VAL A 210 -2.90 -16.28 -18.15
CA VAL A 210 -2.46 -15.74 -19.44
C VAL A 210 -2.61 -14.23 -19.47
N LEU A 211 -3.79 -13.69 -19.10
CA LEU A 211 -4.01 -12.24 -19.06
C LEU A 211 -3.01 -11.51 -18.16
N ALA A 212 -2.78 -12.04 -16.95
CA ALA A 212 -1.83 -11.44 -16.01
C ALA A 212 -0.40 -11.42 -16.57
N TRP A 213 0.05 -12.54 -17.16
CA TRP A 213 1.37 -12.60 -17.80
C TRP A 213 1.48 -11.73 -19.04
N SER A 214 0.42 -11.59 -19.84
CA SER A 214 0.39 -10.65 -20.96
C SER A 214 0.55 -9.21 -20.50
N VAL A 215 -0.09 -8.82 -19.39
CA VAL A 215 0.08 -7.49 -18.80
C VAL A 215 1.50 -7.28 -18.29
N VAL A 216 2.08 -8.27 -17.61
CA VAL A 216 3.49 -8.22 -17.17
C VAL A 216 4.44 -8.09 -18.35
N ALA A 217 4.23 -8.85 -19.43
CA ALA A 217 5.03 -8.76 -20.65
C ALA A 217 4.90 -7.37 -21.30
N ALA A 218 3.69 -6.81 -21.35
CA ALA A 218 3.46 -5.45 -21.85
C ALA A 218 4.18 -4.41 -20.99
N TRP A 219 4.23 -4.57 -19.66
CA TRP A 219 5.00 -3.69 -18.79
C TRP A 219 6.50 -3.78 -19.07
N ILE A 220 7.05 -4.98 -19.17
CA ILE A 220 8.47 -5.17 -19.50
C ILE A 220 8.80 -4.47 -20.81
N LEU A 221 7.96 -4.64 -21.84
CA LEU A 221 8.16 -4.01 -23.14
C LEU A 221 8.07 -2.48 -23.07
N MET A 222 7.06 -1.92 -22.39
CA MET A 222 6.91 -0.47 -22.20
C MET A 222 8.03 0.15 -21.35
N LEU A 223 8.58 -0.61 -20.40
CA LEU A 223 9.73 -0.17 -19.60
C LEU A 223 11.02 -0.22 -20.42
N ALA A 224 11.15 -1.17 -21.35
CA ALA A 224 12.29 -1.28 -22.26
C ALA A 224 12.26 -0.26 -23.41
N THR A 225 11.08 0.16 -23.87
CA THR A 225 10.96 1.12 -24.99
C THR A 225 9.72 2.02 -24.87
N THR A 226 9.87 3.26 -25.35
CA THR A 226 8.79 4.25 -25.48
C THR A 226 8.30 4.39 -26.94
N ALA A 227 8.63 3.44 -27.81
CA ALA A 227 8.27 3.49 -29.22
C ALA A 227 6.74 3.55 -29.42
N TRP A 228 6.28 4.48 -30.25
CA TRP A 228 4.86 4.68 -30.56
C TRP A 228 4.11 3.38 -30.96
N PRO A 229 4.67 2.47 -31.79
CA PRO A 229 3.99 1.22 -32.13
C PRO A 229 3.68 0.34 -30.91
N VAL A 230 4.59 0.28 -29.93
CA VAL A 230 4.39 -0.48 -28.68
C VAL A 230 3.29 0.15 -27.85
N LEU A 231 3.35 1.47 -27.66
CA LEU A 231 2.35 2.21 -26.89
C LEU A 231 0.96 2.10 -27.54
N ALA A 232 0.87 2.20 -28.87
CA ALA A 232 -0.37 2.05 -29.63
C ALA A 232 -0.95 0.63 -29.51
N ALA A 233 -0.11 -0.40 -29.60
CA ALA A 233 -0.55 -1.80 -29.44
C ALA A 233 -1.09 -2.06 -28.03
N VAL A 234 -0.41 -1.58 -26.99
CA VAL A 234 -0.88 -1.72 -25.60
C VAL A 234 -2.14 -0.89 -25.37
N ALA A 235 -2.22 0.33 -25.90
CA ALA A 235 -3.42 1.16 -25.82
C ALA A 235 -4.64 0.49 -26.47
N ALA A 236 -4.46 -0.10 -27.67
CA ALA A 236 -5.51 -0.86 -28.35
C ALA A 236 -5.95 -2.07 -27.51
N ALA A 237 -5.00 -2.83 -26.94
CA ALA A 237 -5.32 -3.96 -26.06
C ALA A 237 -6.07 -3.52 -24.79
N VAL A 238 -5.69 -2.39 -24.19
CA VAL A 238 -6.39 -1.80 -23.04
C VAL A 238 -7.79 -1.34 -23.42
N ALA A 239 -7.98 -0.72 -24.59
CA ALA A 239 -9.28 -0.30 -25.08
C ALA A 239 -10.21 -1.51 -25.30
N VAL A 240 -9.74 -2.55 -26.00
CA VAL A 240 -10.49 -3.80 -26.20
C VAL A 240 -10.83 -4.46 -24.86
N GLY A 241 -9.86 -4.53 -23.95
CA GLY A 241 -10.08 -5.07 -22.61
C GLY A 241 -11.09 -4.25 -21.79
N THR A 242 -11.09 -2.92 -21.94
CA THR A 242 -12.04 -2.03 -21.27
C THR A 242 -13.47 -2.29 -21.75
N VAL A 243 -13.65 -2.52 -23.05
CA VAL A 243 -14.94 -2.94 -23.62
C VAL A 243 -15.35 -4.31 -23.06
N ALA A 244 -14.43 -5.27 -23.03
CA ALA A 244 -14.69 -6.62 -22.52
C ALA A 244 -15.02 -6.66 -21.02
N ALA A 245 -14.46 -5.75 -20.21
CA ALA A 245 -14.73 -5.64 -18.79
C ALA A 245 -16.18 -5.23 -18.45
N GLY A 246 -16.91 -4.67 -19.43
CA GLY A 246 -18.32 -4.33 -19.30
C GLY A 246 -18.62 -3.36 -18.15
N ARG A 247 -19.86 -3.41 -17.64
CA ARG A 247 -20.31 -2.44 -16.62
C ARG A 247 -19.66 -2.65 -15.25
N SER A 248 -19.35 -3.89 -14.90
CA SER A 248 -18.75 -4.27 -13.60
C SER A 248 -17.31 -3.76 -13.45
N GLY A 249 -16.55 -3.67 -14.55
CA GLY A 249 -15.17 -3.19 -14.53
C GLY A 249 -15.00 -1.67 -14.61
N ARG A 250 -16.05 -0.90 -14.92
CA ARG A 250 -15.95 0.56 -15.19
C ARG A 250 -15.35 1.35 -14.03
N ARG A 251 -15.71 1.02 -12.79
CA ARG A 251 -15.21 1.74 -11.61
C ARG A 251 -13.70 1.57 -11.45
N ALA A 252 -13.18 0.36 -11.64
CA ALA A 252 -11.75 0.08 -11.59
C ALA A 252 -11.01 0.83 -12.71
N MET A 253 -11.58 0.85 -13.92
CA MET A 253 -11.02 1.59 -15.06
C MET A 253 -11.04 3.10 -14.85
N GLN A 254 -12.10 3.66 -14.25
CA GLN A 254 -12.18 5.10 -13.94
C GLN A 254 -11.12 5.52 -12.92
N LEU A 255 -10.95 4.75 -11.84
CA LEU A 255 -9.91 5.00 -10.85
C LEU A 255 -8.52 4.87 -11.48
N GLY A 256 -8.32 3.84 -12.29
CA GLY A 256 -7.09 3.63 -13.07
C GLY A 256 -6.79 4.79 -14.00
N ALA A 257 -7.78 5.28 -14.75
CA ALA A 257 -7.65 6.42 -15.65
C ALA A 257 -7.34 7.70 -14.88
N ALA A 258 -8.02 7.99 -13.77
CA ALA A 258 -7.74 9.17 -12.95
C ALA A 258 -6.28 9.18 -12.43
N LEU A 259 -5.80 8.03 -11.96
CA LEU A 259 -4.43 7.88 -11.46
C LEU A 259 -3.39 7.89 -12.59
N GLY A 260 -3.69 7.22 -13.70
CA GLY A 260 -2.89 7.25 -14.90
C GLY A 260 -2.75 8.68 -15.44
N SER A 261 -3.82 9.46 -15.45
CA SER A 261 -3.81 10.86 -15.86
C SER A 261 -2.97 11.72 -14.93
N ALA A 262 -3.04 11.54 -13.61
CA ALA A 262 -2.19 12.27 -12.68
C ALA A 262 -0.69 11.99 -12.92
N LEU A 263 -0.33 10.74 -13.19
CA LEU A 263 1.05 10.37 -13.54
C LEU A 263 1.47 10.88 -14.92
N ALA A 264 0.57 10.81 -15.91
CA ALA A 264 0.82 11.33 -17.25
C ALA A 264 1.06 12.85 -17.22
N LEU A 265 0.26 13.59 -16.46
CA LEU A 265 0.46 15.02 -16.25
C LEU A 265 1.84 15.29 -15.64
N GLY A 266 2.24 14.52 -14.62
CA GLY A 266 3.59 14.63 -14.03
C GLY A 266 4.71 14.36 -15.03
N ALA A 267 4.52 13.43 -15.97
CA ALA A 267 5.49 13.12 -17.02
C ALA A 267 5.56 14.19 -18.13
N ILE A 268 4.48 14.95 -18.34
CA ILE A 268 4.40 16.02 -19.36
C ILE A 268 5.06 17.32 -18.87
N VAL A 269 5.05 17.59 -17.56
CA VAL A 269 5.60 18.82 -16.97
C VAL A 269 7.01 19.17 -17.47
N PRO A 270 7.99 18.25 -17.50
CA PRO A 270 9.31 18.53 -18.08
C PRO A 270 9.26 19.08 -19.52
N GLY A 271 8.39 18.53 -20.37
CA GLY A 271 8.23 18.99 -21.76
C GLY A 271 7.58 20.37 -21.85
N LEU A 272 6.60 20.65 -20.98
CA LEU A 272 5.96 21.98 -20.91
C LEU A 272 6.90 23.08 -20.41
N LEU A 273 7.86 22.72 -19.55
CA LEU A 273 8.91 23.62 -19.07
C LEU A 273 10.04 23.81 -20.10
N GLY A 274 10.02 23.09 -21.23
CA GLY A 274 11.09 23.10 -22.22
C GLY A 274 12.39 22.43 -21.72
N ALA A 275 12.31 21.58 -20.71
CA ALA A 275 13.45 20.82 -20.18
C ALA A 275 13.74 19.56 -21.00
N VAL A 276 12.77 19.07 -21.77
CA VAL A 276 12.90 17.92 -22.68
C VAL A 276 12.04 18.12 -23.92
N ASP A 277 12.33 17.36 -24.97
CA ASP A 277 11.47 17.31 -26.17
C ASP A 277 10.04 16.88 -25.82
N LEU A 278 9.06 17.58 -26.41
CA LEU A 278 7.65 17.37 -26.11
C LEU A 278 7.14 16.00 -26.60
N ASP A 279 7.65 15.47 -27.72
CA ASP A 279 7.30 14.13 -28.20
C ASP A 279 7.78 13.07 -27.20
N ASP A 280 9.02 13.19 -26.70
CA ASP A 280 9.53 12.27 -25.69
C ASP A 280 8.79 12.37 -24.35
N ALA A 281 8.42 13.58 -23.91
CA ALA A 281 7.57 13.78 -22.74
C ALA A 281 6.18 13.15 -22.94
N THR A 282 5.60 13.30 -24.13
CA THR A 282 4.29 12.72 -24.49
C THR A 282 4.35 11.20 -24.50
N ARG A 283 5.37 10.59 -25.09
CA ARG A 283 5.57 9.13 -25.05
C ARG A 283 5.68 8.61 -23.62
N ARG A 284 6.41 9.31 -22.75
CA ARG A 284 6.52 8.99 -21.31
C ARG A 284 5.19 9.11 -20.59
N ALA A 285 4.41 10.13 -20.89
CA ALA A 285 3.09 10.36 -20.34
C ALA A 285 2.11 9.24 -20.71
N VAL A 286 2.07 8.88 -22.00
CA VAL A 286 1.26 7.77 -22.51
C VAL A 286 1.70 6.46 -21.87
N ARG A 287 3.02 6.19 -21.77
CA ARG A 287 3.54 5.02 -21.05
C ARG A 287 3.08 4.98 -19.59
N ALA A 288 3.23 6.07 -18.86
CA ALA A 288 2.85 6.15 -17.45
C ALA A 288 1.35 5.90 -17.27
N PHE A 289 0.51 6.46 -18.15
CA PHE A 289 -0.92 6.19 -18.19
C PHE A 289 -1.20 4.70 -18.45
N LEU A 290 -0.59 4.12 -19.48
CA LEU A 290 -0.82 2.74 -19.90
C LEU A 290 -0.36 1.71 -18.86
N LEU A 291 0.72 1.98 -18.12
CA LEU A 291 1.14 1.14 -16.99
C LEU A 291 0.02 1.03 -15.94
N VAL A 292 -0.61 2.15 -15.57
CA VAL A 292 -1.72 2.15 -14.60
C VAL A 292 -3.00 1.57 -15.20
N ALA A 293 -3.33 1.93 -16.44
CA ALA A 293 -4.54 1.49 -17.10
C ALA A 293 -4.56 -0.03 -17.32
N SER A 294 -3.44 -0.61 -17.77
CA SER A 294 -3.30 -2.07 -17.93
C SER A 294 -3.31 -2.81 -16.58
N ALA A 295 -2.77 -2.22 -15.51
CA ALA A 295 -2.88 -2.76 -14.16
C ALA A 295 -4.35 -2.80 -13.69
N SER A 296 -5.09 -1.74 -13.97
CA SER A 296 -6.51 -1.60 -13.62
C SER A 296 -7.40 -2.51 -14.46
N LEU A 297 -6.99 -2.79 -15.70
CA LEU A 297 -7.68 -3.70 -16.60
C LEU A 297 -7.75 -5.12 -16.04
N VAL A 298 -6.65 -5.63 -15.46
CA VAL A 298 -6.65 -6.97 -14.84
C VAL A 298 -7.78 -7.06 -13.81
N GLN A 299 -7.82 -6.10 -12.88
CA GLN A 299 -8.88 -6.02 -11.87
C GLN A 299 -10.27 -5.86 -12.49
N ALA A 300 -10.41 -5.04 -13.53
CA ALA A 300 -11.68 -4.79 -14.21
C ALA A 300 -12.25 -6.04 -14.89
N VAL A 301 -11.39 -6.86 -15.51
CA VAL A 301 -11.78 -8.06 -16.26
C VAL A 301 -11.97 -9.26 -15.33
N VAL A 302 -11.07 -9.47 -14.38
CA VAL A 302 -11.05 -10.70 -13.57
C VAL A 302 -11.77 -10.55 -12.23
N GLY A 303 -12.05 -9.32 -11.81
CA GLY A 303 -12.63 -8.98 -10.52
C GLY A 303 -11.72 -9.32 -9.32
N ALA A 304 -12.21 -9.01 -8.12
CA ALA A 304 -11.52 -9.27 -6.86
C ALA A 304 -11.17 -10.77 -6.70
N ASP A 305 -12.09 -11.66 -7.05
CA ASP A 305 -11.86 -13.10 -6.97
C ASP A 305 -10.79 -13.58 -7.95
N GLY A 306 -10.72 -12.98 -9.14
CA GLY A 306 -9.65 -13.27 -10.10
C GLY A 306 -8.28 -12.88 -9.56
N VAL A 307 -8.17 -11.70 -8.97
CA VAL A 307 -6.91 -11.23 -8.36
C VAL A 307 -6.53 -12.09 -7.15
N ARG A 308 -7.51 -12.44 -6.29
CA ARG A 308 -7.31 -13.40 -5.19
C ARG A 308 -6.82 -14.76 -5.68
N ARG A 309 -7.32 -15.24 -6.84
CA ARG A 309 -6.87 -16.50 -7.46
C ARG A 309 -5.44 -16.39 -7.98
N LEU A 310 -5.09 -15.30 -8.68
CA LEU A 310 -3.73 -15.03 -9.14
C LEU A 310 -2.75 -14.98 -7.97
N ALA A 311 -3.10 -14.24 -6.92
CA ALA A 311 -2.29 -14.16 -5.72
C ALA A 311 -2.15 -15.52 -5.03
N ALA A 312 -3.23 -16.30 -4.90
CA ALA A 312 -3.14 -17.66 -4.36
C ALA A 312 -2.26 -18.58 -5.22
N GLY A 313 -2.23 -18.40 -6.54
CA GLY A 313 -1.31 -19.08 -7.45
C GLY A 313 0.15 -18.68 -7.20
N GLY A 314 0.42 -17.38 -7.09
CA GLY A 314 1.75 -16.84 -6.77
C GLY A 314 2.26 -17.28 -5.38
N LEU A 315 1.41 -17.22 -4.35
CA LEU A 315 1.72 -17.71 -3.01
C LEU A 315 2.00 -19.22 -3.03
N ARG A 316 1.26 -20.01 -3.82
CA ARG A 316 1.55 -21.44 -4.00
C ARG A 316 2.89 -21.69 -4.69
N ALA A 317 3.22 -20.92 -5.72
CA ALA A 317 4.52 -21.02 -6.39
C ALA A 317 5.68 -20.68 -5.45
N LEU A 318 5.47 -19.71 -4.54
CA LEU A 318 6.44 -19.26 -3.56
C LEU A 318 6.32 -19.98 -2.20
N ARG A 319 5.65 -21.14 -2.11
CA ARG A 319 5.41 -21.89 -0.86
C ARG A 319 6.67 -22.32 -0.10
N ARG A 320 7.85 -22.24 -0.74
CA ARG A 320 9.15 -22.49 -0.10
C ARG A 320 9.56 -21.33 0.81
N VAL A 321 9.02 -20.13 0.59
CA VAL A 321 9.27 -18.96 1.43
C VAL A 321 8.41 -19.05 2.71
N PRO A 322 9.03 -19.03 3.90
CA PRO A 322 8.35 -19.10 5.20
C PRO A 322 7.14 -18.17 5.37
N ALA A 323 7.30 -16.87 5.10
CA ALA A 323 6.23 -15.87 5.27
C ALA A 323 5.04 -16.09 4.33
N VAL A 324 5.27 -16.69 3.16
CA VAL A 324 4.22 -16.96 2.17
C VAL A 324 3.25 -18.04 2.65
N ARG A 325 3.71 -19.01 3.46
CA ARG A 325 2.84 -20.03 4.05
C ARG A 325 1.85 -19.41 5.04
N GLU A 326 2.33 -18.50 5.88
CA GLU A 326 1.50 -17.77 6.85
C GLU A 326 0.46 -16.90 6.13
N ALA A 327 0.87 -16.22 5.04
CA ALA A 327 -0.03 -15.43 4.21
C ALA A 327 -1.14 -16.29 3.58
N ALA A 328 -0.80 -17.48 3.08
CA ALA A 328 -1.75 -18.40 2.46
C ALA A 328 -2.80 -18.92 3.46
N ALA A 329 -2.44 -19.04 4.75
CA ALA A 329 -3.36 -19.44 5.81
C ALA A 329 -4.33 -18.32 6.22
N LEU A 330 -3.86 -17.06 6.23
CA LEU A 330 -4.68 -15.90 6.63
C LEU A 330 -5.57 -15.36 5.50
N ALA A 331 -5.11 -15.42 4.25
CA ALA A 331 -5.80 -14.81 3.12
C ALA A 331 -7.26 -15.27 2.94
N PRO A 332 -7.65 -16.55 3.13
CA PRO A 332 -9.05 -16.98 3.00
C PRO A 332 -10.00 -16.29 3.98
N ILE A 333 -9.53 -16.03 5.20
CA ILE A 333 -10.33 -15.44 6.29
C ILE A 333 -10.66 -13.99 5.95
N LEU A 334 -9.69 -13.23 5.43
CA LEU A 334 -9.86 -11.82 5.06
C LEU A 334 -10.82 -11.62 3.87
N ARG A 335 -11.02 -12.64 3.02
CA ARG A 335 -11.89 -12.55 1.85
C ARG A 335 -13.38 -12.51 2.18
N ALA A 336 -13.77 -13.05 3.34
CA ALA A 336 -15.16 -13.30 3.67
C ALA A 336 -15.90 -12.08 4.24
N ASP A 337 -15.19 -10.97 4.46
CA ASP A 337 -15.72 -9.90 5.29
C ASP A 337 -16.39 -8.75 4.51
N ARG A 338 -17.68 -8.52 4.79
CA ARG A 338 -18.48 -7.41 4.24
C ARG A 338 -18.22 -6.07 4.94
N ARG A 339 -17.58 -6.09 6.11
CA ARG A 339 -17.31 -4.93 6.97
C ARG A 339 -16.13 -4.09 6.51
N VAL A 340 -15.26 -4.62 5.63
CA VAL A 340 -14.02 -3.96 5.22
C VAL A 340 -14.24 -2.54 4.68
N VAL A 341 -15.21 -2.37 3.77
CA VAL A 341 -15.50 -1.05 3.18
C VAL A 341 -16.17 -0.11 4.20
N PRO A 342 -17.25 -0.48 4.91
CA PRO A 342 -17.84 0.37 5.96
C PRO A 342 -16.83 0.79 7.04
N ALA A 343 -16.04 -0.14 7.57
CA ALA A 343 -15.04 0.16 8.60
C ALA A 343 -13.94 1.08 8.06
N SER A 344 -13.60 0.98 6.77
CA SER A 344 -12.60 1.87 6.15
C SER A 344 -13.10 3.32 6.11
N LEU A 345 -14.39 3.52 5.84
CA LEU A 345 -15.01 4.85 5.83
C LEU A 345 -15.12 5.40 7.25
N GLN A 346 -15.49 4.57 8.23
CA GLN A 346 -15.52 4.94 9.64
C GLN A 346 -14.13 5.39 10.14
N LEU A 347 -13.07 4.63 9.81
CA LEU A 347 -11.71 5.03 10.15
C LEU A 347 -11.32 6.40 9.57
N VAL A 348 -11.68 6.66 8.30
CA VAL A 348 -11.41 7.96 7.66
C VAL A 348 -12.19 9.08 8.36
N ALA A 349 -13.44 8.84 8.74
CA ALA A 349 -14.24 9.81 9.49
C ALA A 349 -13.63 10.11 10.87
N SER A 350 -13.31 9.07 11.65
CA SER A 350 -12.68 9.23 12.96
C SER A 350 -11.31 9.92 12.90
N ALA A 351 -10.52 9.64 11.87
CA ALA A 351 -9.24 10.32 11.66
C ALA A 351 -9.40 11.82 11.29
N ARG A 352 -10.52 12.21 10.66
CA ARG A 352 -10.83 13.60 10.34
C ARG A 352 -11.39 14.37 11.54
N GLU A 353 -12.16 13.71 12.39
CA GLU A 353 -12.76 14.30 13.59
C GLU A 353 -11.74 14.51 14.71
N ALA A 354 -10.69 13.69 14.76
CA ALA A 354 -9.62 13.83 15.73
C ALA A 354 -8.87 15.16 15.54
N SER A 355 -8.68 15.91 16.64
CA SER A 355 -7.91 17.15 16.71
C SER A 355 -6.56 17.05 15.97
N PRO A 356 -6.07 18.12 15.29
CA PRO A 356 -4.89 18.09 14.43
C PRO A 356 -3.57 17.75 15.15
N SER A 357 -3.58 17.55 16.47
CA SER A 357 -2.39 17.14 17.19
C SER A 357 -1.99 15.69 16.88
N PRO A 358 -0.70 15.41 16.58
CA PRO A 358 -0.19 14.05 16.37
C PRO A 358 -0.50 13.07 17.52
N ARG A 359 -0.54 13.58 18.76
CA ARG A 359 -0.85 12.77 19.95
C ARG A 359 -2.31 12.33 19.96
N ALA A 360 -3.26 13.23 19.71
CA ALA A 360 -4.68 12.90 19.66
C ALA A 360 -4.98 11.91 18.54
N LEU A 361 -4.43 12.16 17.34
CA LEU A 361 -4.54 11.25 16.19
C LEU A 361 -4.00 9.85 16.53
N SER A 362 -2.82 9.76 17.15
CA SER A 362 -2.25 8.46 17.53
C SER A 362 -3.10 7.72 18.56
N ALA A 363 -3.69 8.41 19.53
CA ALA A 363 -4.53 7.81 20.55
C ALA A 363 -5.85 7.29 19.95
N ALA A 364 -6.48 8.11 19.09
CA ALA A 364 -7.70 7.72 18.37
C ALA A 364 -7.44 6.50 17.46
N VAL A 365 -6.32 6.49 16.74
CA VAL A 365 -5.91 5.36 15.89
C VAL A 365 -5.73 4.09 16.71
N VAL A 366 -5.00 4.12 17.83
CA VAL A 366 -4.78 2.92 18.66
C VAL A 366 -6.10 2.43 19.28
N ALA A 367 -6.93 3.33 19.79
CA ALA A 367 -8.23 2.97 20.34
C ALA A 367 -9.15 2.32 19.28
N TRP A 368 -9.16 2.86 18.06
CA TRP A 368 -9.92 2.27 16.95
C TRP A 368 -9.39 0.89 16.57
N VAL A 369 -8.06 0.69 16.56
CA VAL A 369 -7.47 -0.64 16.31
C VAL A 369 -7.93 -1.65 17.36
N ASP A 370 -7.95 -1.27 18.64
CA ASP A 370 -8.38 -2.16 19.73
C ASP A 370 -9.86 -2.55 19.59
N ASP A 371 -10.73 -1.59 19.27
CA ASP A 371 -12.16 -1.84 19.04
C ASP A 371 -12.40 -2.71 17.81
N GLU A 372 -11.86 -2.33 16.65
CA GLU A 372 -12.12 -3.02 15.39
C GLU A 372 -11.49 -4.43 15.36
N SER A 373 -10.31 -4.62 15.97
CA SER A 373 -9.68 -5.95 16.04
C SER A 373 -10.42 -6.94 16.95
N ARG A 374 -11.19 -6.46 17.93
CA ARG A 374 -12.07 -7.31 18.75
C ARG A 374 -13.36 -7.68 18.02
N ARG A 375 -13.89 -6.77 17.21
CA ARG A 375 -15.06 -7.04 16.36
C ARG A 375 -14.73 -8.08 15.29
N GLY A 376 -13.54 -7.96 14.69
CA GLY A 376 -12.99 -8.95 13.76
C GLY A 376 -13.78 -9.11 12.45
N PRO A 377 -13.32 -10.01 11.56
CA PRO A 377 -13.80 -10.10 10.17
C PRO A 377 -15.20 -10.70 9.97
N GLY A 378 -15.92 -11.03 11.04
CA GLY A 378 -17.24 -11.70 10.99
C GLY A 378 -18.34 -11.00 11.77
N SER A 379 -18.07 -9.81 12.31
CA SER A 379 -19.07 -9.05 13.06
C SER A 379 -20.00 -8.30 12.10
N GLU A 380 -21.21 -8.81 11.92
CA GLU A 380 -22.27 -8.02 11.31
C GLU A 380 -22.47 -6.75 12.15
N THR A 381 -22.48 -5.58 11.50
CA THR A 381 -23.13 -4.40 12.06
C THR A 381 -24.57 -4.82 12.30
N ARG A 382 -24.92 -5.15 13.55
CA ARG A 382 -26.32 -5.03 13.96
C ARG A 382 -26.66 -3.57 13.66
N ASP A 383 -27.57 -3.36 12.73
CA ASP A 383 -28.27 -2.10 12.64
C ASP A 383 -28.77 -1.81 14.07
N VAL A 384 -28.14 -0.83 14.71
CA VAL A 384 -28.74 -0.17 15.86
C VAL A 384 -29.80 0.73 15.23
N GLY A 385 -30.90 0.10 14.83
CA GLY A 385 -32.12 0.77 14.46
C GLY A 385 -32.83 1.20 15.73
N ALA A 386 -32.80 2.50 16.01
CA ALA A 386 -33.90 3.34 16.49
C ALA A 386 -33.36 4.76 16.71
#